data_AF-A0A024SDR6-F1
#
_entry.id   AF-A0A024SDR6-F1
#
_cell.length_a   1.000
_cell.length_b   1.000
_cell.length_c   1.000
_cell.angle_alpha   90.00
_cell.angle_beta   90.00
_cell.angle_gamma   90.00
#
_symmetry.space_group_name_H-M   'P 1'
#
loop_
_entity.id
_entity.type
_entity.pdbx_description
1 polymer ?
#
loop_
_entity_poly.entity_id
_entity_poly.type
_entity_poly.pdbx_seq_one_letter_code
_entity_poly.pdbx_strand_id
1 'polypeptide(L)'
;MSSNADPIDLARRLIQLAICLQQSDRTSEISALCLDRSNSDVAGQFFEAASRYVTSQDSLVVSFGGIETLMLEGLYHISTGEMRLAWLVFRRAIGIAHLLGLHVPHRRRHSKQMPICLATLWFRLIFTERYLALVLCLPICVRDDSFMDDLNGLEPQEQLERVQAKLTSRIISRNELMQRDRCANDLTYDHYNVTKDIDHALKQAARSLSADWWAFPRLKDAQTNAELKNMTSKVVLQLHHYNLVLLLHLPYIVPRLGIGSTSQGTQDYTNSKLSAMFASRELLTRCLIPVSPNRVSASTRGNTLKVILAALALLLAHLDSHRLGRDNAFDHQRLMDLLMVERAIQGLESMAQKHDDVLCFSAVLALKRLGNMEATAADGLDLSVWCEPSELMLLECLVRDEKDTLILVFPYVGNIHIVRQCHQDDAPISEAASSGVTETTILNNDLSTSSWPPLSFWPDLAPITPSLGDTQSTIPDDHEIHNSYNLPSGDAERVHMPAMPRLLLQDLHVSDGI
;
A
#
# COMPACT_ATOMS: atom_id res chain seq x y z
N MET A 1 15.16 2.08 42.40
CA MET A 1 15.68 2.53 41.09
C MET A 1 14.54 2.37 40.10
N SER A 2 14.13 3.42 39.41
CA SER A 2 13.09 3.31 38.37
C SER A 2 13.63 2.49 37.21
N SER A 3 12.82 1.57 36.69
CA SER A 3 13.07 1.02 35.35
C SER A 3 12.91 2.17 34.36
N ASN A 4 14.03 2.69 33.85
CA ASN A 4 13.98 3.63 32.74
C ASN A 4 13.47 2.85 31.53
N ALA A 5 12.26 3.16 31.09
CA ALA A 5 11.69 2.56 29.89
C ALA A 5 12.61 2.81 28.70
N ASP A 6 12.89 1.78 27.91
CA ASP A 6 13.64 1.93 26.67
C ASP A 6 12.89 2.94 25.76
N PRO A 7 13.55 4.02 25.29
CA PRO A 7 12.94 4.96 24.35
C PRO A 7 12.27 4.29 23.15
N ILE A 8 12.84 3.17 22.67
CA ILE A 8 12.29 2.39 21.56
C ILE A 8 10.98 1.71 21.94
N ASP A 9 10.87 1.14 23.15
CA ASP A 9 9.61 0.55 23.64
C ASP A 9 8.51 1.60 23.83
N LEU A 10 8.87 2.80 24.28
CA LEU A 10 7.94 3.93 24.41
C LEU A 10 7.45 4.39 23.03
N ALA A 11 8.36 4.59 22.08
CA ALA A 11 8.03 4.96 20.70
C ALA A 11 7.14 3.91 20.01
N ARG A 12 7.45 2.61 20.18
CA ARG A 12 6.64 1.50 19.66
C ARG A 12 5.20 1.60 20.15
N ARG A 13 5.00 1.79 21.47
CA ARG A 13 3.67 1.93 22.09
C ARG A 13 2.92 3.16 21.61
N LEU A 14 3.59 4.31 21.49
CA LEU A 14 3.00 5.55 20.98
C LEU A 14 2.49 5.38 19.54
N ILE A 15 3.30 4.79 18.65
CA ILE A 15 2.89 4.54 17.25
C ILE A 15 1.76 3.49 17.18
N GLN A 16 1.81 2.43 17.99
CA GLN A 16 0.72 1.46 18.08
C GLN A 16 -0.61 2.12 18.51
N LEU A 17 -0.58 2.98 19.52
CA LEU A 17 -1.75 3.77 19.94
C LEU A 17 -2.23 4.71 18.84
N ALA A 18 -1.32 5.37 18.14
CA ALA A 18 -1.64 6.25 17.01
C ALA A 18 -2.34 5.49 15.87
N ILE A 19 -1.85 4.30 15.50
CA ILE A 19 -2.49 3.41 14.51
C ILE A 19 -3.86 2.96 15.01
N CYS A 20 -4.00 2.55 16.28
CA CYS A 20 -5.30 2.16 16.84
C CYS A 20 -6.32 3.31 16.83
N LEU A 21 -5.89 4.53 17.15
CA LEU A 21 -6.74 5.73 17.11
C LEU A 21 -7.19 6.08 15.68
N GLN A 22 -6.34 5.93 14.65
CA GLN A 22 -6.79 6.06 13.25
C GLN A 22 -7.82 5.00 12.84
N GLN A 23 -7.77 3.82 13.46
CA GLN A 23 -8.70 2.73 13.20
C GLN A 23 -9.96 2.80 14.08
N SER A 24 -9.99 3.69 15.08
CA SER A 24 -11.06 3.80 16.08
C SER A 24 -12.44 4.16 15.52
N ASP A 25 -12.49 4.91 14.41
CA ASP A 25 -13.73 5.24 13.68
C ASP A 25 -14.47 3.98 13.16
N ARG A 26 -13.84 2.81 13.21
CA ARG A 26 -14.44 1.51 12.87
C ARG A 26 -15.23 0.89 14.04
N THR A 27 -15.09 1.45 15.25
CA THR A 27 -15.54 0.85 16.53
C THR A 27 -16.16 1.92 17.45
N SER A 28 -17.49 1.89 17.59
CA SER A 28 -18.27 2.81 18.44
C SER A 28 -17.76 2.95 19.88
N GLU A 29 -17.18 1.88 20.43
CA GLU A 29 -16.63 1.85 21.79
C GLU A 29 -15.39 2.73 21.95
N ILE A 30 -14.60 2.93 20.89
CA ILE A 30 -13.38 3.75 20.93
C ILE A 30 -13.68 5.22 20.58
N SER A 31 -14.81 5.50 19.92
CA SER A 31 -15.37 6.86 19.82
C SER A 31 -15.81 7.44 21.17
N ALA A 32 -15.88 6.60 22.22
CA ALA A 32 -16.18 7.00 23.59
C ALA A 32 -14.93 7.17 24.48
N LEU A 33 -13.72 7.13 23.93
CA LEU A 33 -12.53 7.62 24.64
C LEU A 33 -12.74 9.11 24.95
N CYS A 34 -12.80 9.46 26.23
CA CYS A 34 -13.01 10.83 26.70
C CYS A 34 -11.77 11.72 26.46
N LEU A 35 -11.46 11.97 25.19
CA LEU A 35 -10.37 12.83 24.74
C LEU A 35 -10.93 14.22 24.45
N ASP A 36 -10.26 15.26 24.94
CA ASP A 36 -10.68 16.66 24.72
C ASP A 36 -10.51 17.14 23.25
N ARG A 37 -10.02 16.26 22.36
CA ARG A 37 -9.69 16.52 20.95
C ARG A 37 -9.98 15.28 20.10
N SER A 38 -9.99 15.42 18.77
CA SER A 38 -10.33 14.29 17.89
C SER A 38 -9.31 13.15 17.97
N ASN A 39 -9.74 11.92 17.69
CA ASN A 39 -8.88 10.75 17.66
C ASN A 39 -7.73 10.91 16.65
N SER A 40 -7.95 11.65 15.55
CA SER A 40 -6.91 11.96 14.56
C SER A 40 -5.85 12.90 15.12
N ASP A 41 -6.23 13.95 15.85
CA ASP A 41 -5.27 14.91 16.44
C ASP A 41 -4.39 14.24 17.50
N VAL A 42 -4.99 13.37 18.32
CA VAL A 42 -4.26 12.62 19.36
C VAL A 42 -3.35 11.57 18.73
N ALA A 43 -3.79 10.89 17.67
CA ALA A 43 -2.94 9.99 16.90
C ALA A 43 -1.73 10.72 16.30
N GLY A 44 -1.94 11.90 15.69
CA GLY A 44 -0.88 12.74 15.15
C GLY A 44 0.17 13.12 16.20
N GLN A 45 -0.25 13.52 17.40
CA GLN A 45 0.66 13.89 18.49
C GLN A 45 1.48 12.70 19.03
N PHE A 46 0.88 11.53 19.20
CA PHE A 46 1.62 10.34 19.62
C PHE A 46 2.65 9.91 18.56
N PHE A 47 2.27 10.00 17.28
CA PHE A 47 3.18 9.73 16.18
C PHE A 47 4.33 10.75 16.10
N GLU A 48 4.05 12.06 16.12
CA GLU A 48 5.07 13.11 16.05
C GLU A 48 6.06 12.98 17.21
N ALA A 49 5.59 12.72 18.44
CA ALA A 49 6.45 12.51 19.59
C ALA A 49 7.39 11.31 19.40
N ALA A 50 6.87 10.16 18.94
CA ALA A 50 7.69 8.99 18.67
C ALA A 50 8.71 9.22 17.54
N SER A 51 8.28 9.87 16.46
CA SER A 51 9.15 10.12 15.30
C SER A 51 10.26 11.13 15.63
N ARG A 52 9.89 12.28 16.20
CA ARG A 52 10.81 13.39 16.52
C ARG A 52 11.84 13.06 17.60
N TYR A 53 11.46 12.29 18.63
CA TYR A 53 12.35 12.02 19.77
C TYR A 53 13.03 10.65 19.72
N VAL A 54 12.60 9.73 18.85
CA VAL A 54 13.18 8.37 18.78
C VAL A 54 13.48 7.92 17.36
N THR A 55 12.51 7.77 16.47
CA THR A 55 12.77 7.06 15.19
C THR A 55 13.56 7.89 14.17
N SER A 56 13.58 9.21 14.31
CA SER A 56 14.46 10.11 13.55
C SER A 56 15.94 10.01 13.94
N GLN A 57 16.27 9.38 15.08
CA GLN A 57 17.64 9.22 15.56
C GLN A 57 18.17 7.82 15.26
N ASP A 58 18.95 7.69 14.19
CA ASP A 58 19.51 6.40 13.75
C ASP A 58 20.25 5.65 14.88
N SER A 59 20.93 6.37 15.77
CA SER A 59 21.62 5.79 16.95
C SER A 59 20.70 5.03 17.92
N LEU A 60 19.40 5.34 17.96
CA LEU A 60 18.40 4.65 18.79
C LEU A 60 17.77 3.47 18.04
N VAL A 61 17.54 3.61 16.73
CA VAL A 61 16.85 2.59 15.91
C VAL A 61 17.72 1.49 15.32
N VAL A 62 19.04 1.51 15.52
CA VAL A 62 19.98 0.43 15.15
C VAL A 62 19.86 -0.76 16.13
N SER A 63 18.67 -1.36 16.17
CA SER A 63 18.32 -2.58 16.91
C SER A 63 17.15 -3.30 16.22
N PHE A 64 16.91 -4.57 16.54
CA PHE A 64 15.73 -5.28 15.99
C PHE A 64 14.42 -4.63 16.41
N GLY A 65 14.31 -4.17 17.66
CA GLY A 65 13.15 -3.44 18.16
C GLY A 65 13.00 -2.04 17.53
N GLY A 66 14.11 -1.42 17.11
CA GLY A 66 14.13 -0.19 16.33
C GLY A 66 13.66 -0.38 14.90
N ILE A 67 14.07 -1.45 14.23
CA ILE A 67 13.54 -1.85 12.91
C ILE A 67 12.02 -2.05 12.97
N GLU A 68 11.52 -2.77 13.98
CA GLU A 68 10.09 -2.95 14.19
C GLU A 68 9.35 -1.61 14.40
N THR A 69 9.94 -0.71 15.20
CA THR A 69 9.36 0.63 15.45
C THR A 69 9.37 1.50 14.20
N LEU A 70 10.44 1.46 13.39
CA LEU A 70 10.51 2.09 12.07
C LEU A 70 9.47 1.49 11.11
N MET A 71 9.26 0.18 11.16
CA MET A 71 8.25 -0.47 10.34
C MET A 71 6.82 -0.08 10.74
N LEU A 72 6.57 0.17 12.03
CA LEU A 72 5.32 0.74 12.52
C LEU A 72 5.17 2.22 12.17
N GLU A 73 6.25 3.01 12.20
CA GLU A 73 6.27 4.37 11.65
C GLU A 73 5.96 4.35 10.15
N GLY A 74 6.55 3.42 9.40
CA GLY A 74 6.25 3.17 8.00
C GLY A 74 4.81 2.72 7.77
N LEU A 75 4.23 1.94 8.69
CA LEU A 75 2.81 1.54 8.70
C LEU A 75 1.89 2.72 9.03
N TYR A 76 2.31 3.64 9.91
CA TYR A 76 1.58 4.88 10.18
C TYR A 76 1.71 5.86 9.02
N HIS A 77 2.89 6.15 8.48
CA HIS A 77 3.08 6.76 7.15
C HIS A 77 2.52 5.92 6.01
N ILE A 78 1.90 4.78 6.31
CA ILE A 78 1.01 4.02 5.44
C ILE A 78 -0.47 4.23 5.81
N SER A 79 -0.90 4.56 7.05
CA SER A 79 -2.31 4.68 7.53
C SER A 79 -2.81 5.99 8.17
N THR A 80 -1.92 6.89 8.59
CA THR A 80 -1.86 8.09 7.77
C THR A 80 -1.49 7.60 6.39
N GLY A 81 -0.26 7.54 5.87
CA GLY A 81 -0.07 7.04 4.50
C GLY A 81 0.59 7.79 3.35
N GLU A 82 1.51 8.74 3.54
CA GLU A 82 2.30 9.32 2.46
C GLU A 82 3.14 8.16 1.90
N MET A 83 2.67 7.47 0.86
CA MET A 83 3.29 6.20 0.42
C MET A 83 4.79 6.39 0.11
N ARG A 84 5.19 7.60 -0.30
CA ARG A 84 6.59 8.02 -0.46
C ARG A 84 7.38 8.10 0.86
N LEU A 85 6.83 8.70 1.92
CA LEU A 85 7.50 8.75 3.23
C LEU A 85 7.56 7.36 3.86
N ALA A 86 6.49 6.55 3.75
CA ALA A 86 6.56 5.14 4.12
C ALA A 86 7.69 4.42 3.38
N TRP A 87 7.77 4.57 2.06
CA TRP A 87 8.84 3.95 1.26
C TRP A 87 10.24 4.39 1.72
N LEU A 88 10.44 5.67 2.03
CA LEU A 88 11.71 6.17 2.61
C LEU A 88 12.01 5.55 3.98
N VAL A 89 11.01 5.41 4.85
CA VAL A 89 11.17 4.77 6.17
C VAL A 89 11.49 3.27 6.03
N PHE A 90 10.81 2.54 5.13
CA PHE A 90 11.14 1.14 4.83
C PHE A 90 12.55 1.00 4.23
N ARG A 91 12.98 1.94 3.37
CA ARG A 91 14.35 1.99 2.85
C ARG A 91 15.39 2.19 3.95
N ARG A 92 15.14 3.12 4.89
CA ARG A 92 15.99 3.33 6.08
C ARG A 92 16.06 2.07 6.95
N ALA A 93 14.91 1.46 7.26
CA ALA A 93 14.82 0.24 8.06
C ALA A 93 15.58 -0.94 7.40
N ILE A 94 15.52 -1.07 6.07
CA ILE A 94 16.30 -2.06 5.32
C ILE A 94 17.81 -1.75 5.35
N GLY A 95 18.22 -0.48 5.29
CA GLY A 95 19.62 -0.09 5.52
C GLY A 95 20.14 -0.54 6.88
N ILE A 96 19.38 -0.26 7.94
CA ILE A 96 19.70 -0.70 9.31
C ILE A 96 19.69 -2.23 9.42
N ALA A 97 18.75 -2.91 8.77
CA ALA A 97 18.69 -4.37 8.72
C ALA A 97 19.89 -5.01 8.00
N HIS A 98 20.50 -4.31 7.03
CA HIS A 98 21.77 -4.72 6.44
C HIS A 98 22.93 -4.60 7.44
N LEU A 99 23.01 -3.50 8.20
CA LEU A 99 24.05 -3.27 9.22
C LEU A 99 23.98 -4.32 10.35
N LEU A 100 22.78 -4.69 10.80
CA LEU A 100 22.56 -5.76 11.78
C LEU A 100 22.68 -7.18 11.16
N GLY A 101 22.88 -7.27 9.83
CA GLY A 101 23.09 -8.53 9.13
C GLY A 101 21.88 -9.46 9.11
N LEU A 102 20.65 -8.94 9.03
CA LEU A 102 19.43 -9.77 8.86
C LEU A 102 19.39 -10.44 7.49
N HIS A 103 19.97 -9.80 6.47
CA HIS A 103 20.03 -10.28 5.10
C HIS A 103 20.89 -11.54 4.90
N VAL A 104 21.76 -11.89 5.86
CA VAL A 104 22.74 -12.98 5.69
C VAL A 104 22.07 -14.34 5.93
N PRO A 105 21.99 -15.24 4.93
CA PRO A 105 21.36 -16.55 5.11
C PRO A 105 22.08 -17.38 6.17
N HIS A 106 21.28 -17.89 7.12
CA HIS A 106 21.79 -18.41 8.38
C HIS A 106 22.68 -19.66 8.27
N ARG A 107 22.74 -20.33 7.10
CA ARG A 107 23.70 -21.43 6.83
C ARG A 107 25.18 -21.01 7.01
N ARG A 108 25.49 -19.70 7.06
CA ARG A 108 26.83 -19.16 7.36
C ARG A 108 27.06 -18.75 8.84
N ARG A 109 26.07 -18.93 9.73
CA ARG A 109 26.15 -18.64 11.17
C ARG A 109 25.90 -19.92 11.97
N HIS A 110 26.90 -20.42 12.70
CA HIS A 110 26.86 -21.71 13.42
C HIS A 110 25.98 -21.77 14.70
N SER A 111 24.88 -21.02 14.76
CA SER A 111 23.95 -21.01 15.92
C SER A 111 22.64 -21.72 15.56
N LYS A 112 22.13 -22.67 16.33
CA LYS A 112 20.90 -23.38 15.96
C LYS A 112 19.69 -22.44 15.97
N GLN A 113 18.97 -22.38 14.85
CA GLN A 113 17.73 -21.61 14.61
C GLN A 113 17.85 -20.09 14.80
N MET A 114 17.51 -19.32 13.76
CA MET A 114 17.01 -17.97 14.04
C MET A 114 15.70 -18.10 14.83
N PRO A 115 15.45 -17.28 15.86
CA PRO A 115 14.08 -17.10 16.33
C PRO A 115 13.24 -16.66 15.13
N ILE A 116 12.15 -17.39 14.85
CA ILE A 116 11.32 -17.28 13.64
C ILE A 116 10.95 -15.81 13.33
N CYS A 117 10.76 -15.00 14.38
CA CYS A 117 10.59 -13.56 14.32
C CYS A 117 11.57 -12.82 13.39
N LEU A 118 12.87 -13.12 13.37
CA LEU A 118 13.85 -12.31 12.63
C LEU A 118 13.83 -12.58 11.12
N ALA A 119 13.62 -13.84 10.71
CA ALA A 119 13.41 -14.18 9.30
C ALA A 119 12.09 -13.58 8.79
N THR A 120 11.03 -13.63 9.61
CA THR A 120 9.75 -12.97 9.34
C THR A 120 9.89 -11.45 9.26
N LEU A 121 10.68 -10.82 10.14
CA LEU A 121 10.94 -9.37 10.12
C LEU A 121 11.62 -8.95 8.82
N TRP A 122 12.68 -9.67 8.40
CA TRP A 122 13.33 -9.44 7.11
C TRP A 122 12.36 -9.63 5.93
N PHE A 123 11.57 -10.70 5.93
CA PHE A 123 10.57 -10.92 4.89
C PHE A 123 9.52 -9.80 4.82
N ARG A 124 8.97 -9.36 5.96
CA ARG A 124 7.96 -8.28 6.03
C ARG A 124 8.51 -6.92 5.60
N LEU A 125 9.82 -6.65 5.82
CA LEU A 125 10.50 -5.46 5.26
C LEU A 125 10.48 -5.51 3.73
N ILE A 126 11.02 -6.59 3.14
CA ILE A 126 11.18 -6.71 1.69
C ILE A 126 9.83 -6.81 0.98
N PHE A 127 8.86 -7.55 1.53
CA PHE A 127 7.49 -7.62 1.00
C PHE A 127 6.86 -6.23 0.88
N THR A 128 6.94 -5.44 1.95
CA THR A 128 6.35 -4.09 1.99
C THR A 128 7.10 -3.11 1.09
N GLU A 129 8.43 -3.09 1.12
CA GLU A 129 9.22 -2.22 0.25
C GLU A 129 8.98 -2.50 -1.23
N ARG A 130 8.90 -3.78 -1.62
CA ARG A 130 8.64 -4.17 -3.02
C ARG A 130 7.25 -3.76 -3.47
N TYR A 131 6.22 -3.93 -2.64
CA TYR A 131 4.88 -3.45 -3.02
C TYR A 131 4.86 -1.93 -3.13
N LEU A 132 5.46 -1.19 -2.18
CA LEU A 132 5.60 0.26 -2.26
C LEU A 132 6.32 0.68 -3.54
N ALA A 133 7.46 0.05 -3.85
CA ALA A 133 8.22 0.30 -5.06
C ALA A 133 7.39 0.04 -6.33
N LEU A 134 6.62 -1.05 -6.38
CA LEU A 134 5.72 -1.34 -7.50
C LEU A 134 4.68 -0.22 -7.69
N VAL A 135 3.92 0.11 -6.64
CA VAL A 135 2.85 1.10 -6.76
C VAL A 135 3.37 2.54 -6.94
N LEU A 136 4.60 2.82 -6.51
CA LEU A 136 5.28 4.10 -6.70
C LEU A 136 6.09 4.19 -8.01
N CYS A 137 6.14 3.12 -8.82
CA CYS A 137 6.99 3.00 -10.00
C CYS A 137 8.49 3.25 -9.73
N LEU A 138 8.97 2.82 -8.55
CA LEU A 138 10.36 2.95 -8.12
C LEU A 138 11.11 1.61 -8.30
N PRO A 139 12.45 1.64 -8.50
CA PRO A 139 13.26 0.43 -8.47
C PRO A 139 13.28 -0.17 -7.06
N ILE A 140 13.47 -1.49 -6.91
CA ILE A 140 13.59 -2.17 -5.59
C ILE A 140 14.99 -2.05 -4.97
N CYS A 141 15.11 -2.22 -3.65
CA CYS A 141 16.43 -2.21 -2.98
C CYS A 141 17.12 -3.57 -2.99
N VAL A 142 16.39 -4.65 -2.71
CA VAL A 142 16.94 -6.01 -2.57
C VAL A 142 16.42 -6.88 -3.72
N ARG A 143 17.34 -7.21 -4.66
CA ARG A 143 17.08 -8.10 -5.80
C ARG A 143 17.28 -9.59 -5.48
N ASP A 144 17.90 -9.93 -4.34
CA ASP A 144 18.01 -11.33 -3.91
C ASP A 144 16.64 -11.88 -3.47
N ASP A 145 16.29 -13.05 -4.01
CA ASP A 145 15.06 -13.79 -3.72
C ASP A 145 15.32 -15.09 -2.94
N SER A 146 16.60 -15.44 -2.69
CA SER A 146 17.00 -16.76 -2.17
C SER A 146 16.43 -17.08 -0.78
N PHE A 147 16.26 -16.07 0.06
CA PHE A 147 15.64 -16.20 1.38
C PHE A 147 14.12 -16.51 1.34
N MET A 148 13.51 -16.46 0.16
CA MET A 148 12.10 -16.82 -0.10
C MET A 148 11.96 -18.12 -0.89
N ASP A 149 13.04 -18.86 -1.17
CA ASP A 149 12.99 -20.16 -1.87
C ASP A 149 12.61 -21.34 -0.97
N ASP A 150 12.93 -21.28 0.33
CA ASP A 150 12.57 -22.35 1.26
C ASP A 150 11.09 -22.23 1.65
N LEU A 151 10.26 -23.02 0.98
CA LEU A 151 8.81 -23.08 1.22
C LEU A 151 8.40 -24.23 2.16
N ASN A 152 9.37 -25.03 2.63
CA ASN A 152 9.08 -26.26 3.39
C ASN A 152 8.58 -25.93 4.80
N GLY A 153 7.49 -26.57 5.22
CA GLY A 153 6.91 -26.39 6.56
C GLY A 153 6.15 -25.07 6.76
N LEU A 154 5.94 -24.29 5.69
CA LEU A 154 5.11 -23.09 5.71
C LEU A 154 3.65 -23.39 5.42
N GLU A 155 2.74 -22.60 5.98
CA GLU A 155 1.32 -22.66 5.63
C GLU A 155 1.10 -22.19 4.18
N PRO A 156 0.11 -22.73 3.43
CA PRO A 156 -0.13 -22.37 2.02
C PRO A 156 -0.30 -20.86 1.76
N GLN A 157 -0.81 -20.12 2.76
CA GLN A 157 -0.96 -18.66 2.70
C GLN A 157 0.41 -17.94 2.75
N GLU A 158 1.33 -18.42 3.59
CA GLU A 158 2.70 -17.88 3.71
C GLU A 158 3.58 -18.25 2.51
N GLN A 159 3.28 -19.37 1.85
CA GLN A 159 3.86 -19.73 0.56
C GLN A 159 3.38 -18.77 -0.54
N LEU A 160 2.08 -18.46 -0.58
CA LEU A 160 1.53 -17.46 -1.51
C LEU A 160 2.18 -16.09 -1.31
N GLU A 161 2.31 -15.61 -0.07
CA GLU A 161 2.99 -14.33 0.23
C GLU A 161 4.43 -14.28 -0.35
N ARG A 162 5.21 -15.35 -0.17
CA ARG A 162 6.59 -15.43 -0.70
C ARG A 162 6.63 -15.43 -2.23
N VAL A 163 5.72 -16.17 -2.87
CA VAL A 163 5.64 -16.20 -4.34
C VAL A 163 5.22 -14.83 -4.87
N GLN A 164 4.24 -14.16 -4.25
CA GLN A 164 3.82 -12.80 -4.63
C GLN A 164 4.94 -11.77 -4.47
N ALA A 165 5.78 -11.87 -3.43
CA ALA A 165 6.94 -10.98 -3.25
C ALA A 165 7.98 -11.09 -4.38
N LYS A 166 8.20 -12.31 -4.90
CA LYS A 166 9.07 -12.54 -6.09
C LYS A 166 8.41 -12.04 -7.37
N LEU A 167 7.10 -12.31 -7.55
CA LEU A 167 6.37 -11.86 -8.73
C LEU A 167 6.27 -10.32 -8.78
N THR A 168 6.17 -9.65 -7.64
CA THR A 168 6.27 -8.17 -7.53
C THR A 168 7.61 -7.66 -8.08
N SER A 169 8.73 -8.28 -7.70
CA SER A 169 10.07 -7.96 -8.23
C SER A 169 10.17 -8.17 -9.76
N ARG A 170 9.55 -9.25 -10.28
CA ARG A 170 9.48 -9.50 -11.73
C ARG A 170 8.63 -8.46 -12.47
N ILE A 171 7.50 -8.01 -11.92
CA ILE A 171 6.67 -6.95 -12.50
C ILE A 171 7.44 -5.64 -12.55
N ILE A 172 8.13 -5.25 -11.47
CA ILE A 172 8.96 -4.03 -11.44
C ILE A 172 10.06 -4.12 -12.49
N SER A 173 10.79 -5.23 -12.55
CA SER A 173 11.88 -5.43 -13.53
C SER A 173 11.37 -5.36 -14.98
N ARG A 174 10.19 -5.92 -15.26
CA ARG A 174 9.50 -5.80 -16.57
C ARG A 174 9.13 -4.35 -16.86
N ASN A 175 8.58 -3.63 -15.88
CA ASN A 175 8.19 -2.22 -16.03
C ASN A 175 9.41 -1.30 -16.27
N GLU A 176 10.52 -1.52 -15.57
CA GLU A 176 11.78 -0.77 -15.79
C GLU A 176 12.28 -0.97 -17.23
N LEU A 177 12.21 -2.19 -17.78
CA LEU A 177 12.60 -2.47 -19.17
C LEU A 177 11.65 -1.81 -20.17
N MET A 178 10.32 -1.87 -19.94
CA MET A 178 9.32 -1.14 -20.76
C MET A 178 9.52 0.39 -20.79
N GLN A 179 10.25 0.94 -19.83
CA GLN A 179 10.64 2.36 -19.83
C GLN A 179 11.95 2.57 -20.61
N ARG A 180 12.96 1.70 -20.45
CA ARG A 180 14.27 1.81 -21.12
C ARG A 180 14.21 1.54 -22.62
N ASP A 181 13.44 0.55 -23.05
CA ASP A 181 13.41 0.10 -24.45
C ASP A 181 12.72 1.13 -25.37
N ARG A 182 12.14 2.19 -24.79
CA ARG A 182 11.70 3.41 -25.49
C ARG A 182 12.86 4.21 -26.08
N CYS A 183 14.04 4.09 -25.50
CA CYS A 183 15.23 4.88 -25.84
C CYS A 183 16.24 4.09 -26.70
N ALA A 184 15.97 2.81 -26.98
CA ALA A 184 16.88 1.91 -27.69
C ALA A 184 16.23 1.33 -28.95
N ASN A 185 16.81 1.60 -30.12
CA ASN A 185 16.32 1.15 -31.42
C ASN A 185 16.73 -0.30 -31.78
N ASP A 186 17.12 -1.14 -30.82
CA ASP A 186 17.66 -2.47 -31.11
C ASP A 186 17.25 -3.54 -30.08
N LEU A 187 17.06 -4.77 -30.57
CA LEU A 187 16.58 -5.96 -29.86
C LEU A 187 15.28 -5.76 -29.05
N THR A 188 14.13 -5.87 -29.73
CA THR A 188 12.78 -5.87 -29.11
C THR A 188 12.61 -6.96 -28.06
N TYR A 189 12.76 -6.61 -26.79
CA TYR A 189 12.41 -7.48 -25.66
C TYR A 189 10.89 -7.72 -25.67
N ASP A 190 10.45 -8.99 -25.70
CA ASP A 190 9.02 -9.31 -25.66
C ASP A 190 8.45 -9.15 -24.24
N HIS A 191 8.17 -7.90 -23.88
CA HIS A 191 7.51 -7.56 -22.61
C HIS A 191 6.18 -8.29 -22.46
N TYR A 192 5.49 -8.64 -23.55
CA TYR A 192 4.18 -9.28 -23.50
C TYR A 192 4.29 -10.78 -23.20
N ASN A 193 5.28 -11.48 -23.76
CA ASN A 193 5.56 -12.86 -23.34
C ASN A 193 5.97 -12.91 -21.86
N VAL A 194 6.83 -12.00 -21.40
CA VAL A 194 7.20 -11.89 -19.98
C VAL A 194 5.98 -11.59 -19.11
N THR A 195 5.00 -10.84 -19.62
CA THR A 195 3.71 -10.61 -18.94
C THR A 195 2.93 -11.90 -18.79
N LYS A 196 2.82 -12.71 -19.86
CA LYS A 196 2.17 -14.04 -19.83
C LYS A 196 2.87 -14.99 -18.85
N ASP A 197 4.20 -14.96 -18.78
CA ASP A 197 4.98 -15.80 -17.87
C ASP A 197 4.78 -15.42 -16.39
N ILE A 198 4.56 -14.13 -16.09
CA ILE A 198 4.24 -13.67 -14.73
C ILE A 198 2.78 -14.03 -14.39
N ASP A 199 1.83 -13.81 -15.30
CA ASP A 199 0.42 -14.17 -15.14
C ASP A 199 0.23 -15.68 -14.95
N HIS A 200 0.95 -16.50 -15.72
CA HIS A 200 0.96 -17.95 -15.54
C HIS A 200 1.45 -18.34 -14.13
N ALA A 201 2.49 -17.68 -13.62
CA ALA A 201 2.99 -17.92 -12.27
C ALA A 201 2.03 -17.41 -11.18
N LEU A 202 1.32 -16.28 -11.38
CA LEU A 202 0.23 -15.84 -10.50
C LEU A 202 -0.90 -16.88 -10.45
N LYS A 203 -1.29 -17.44 -11.59
CA LYS A 203 -2.30 -18.50 -11.70
C LYS A 203 -1.86 -19.82 -11.05
N GLN A 204 -0.58 -20.19 -11.16
CA GLN A 204 -0.03 -21.33 -10.42
C GLN A 204 -0.06 -21.08 -8.90
N ALA A 205 0.38 -19.89 -8.46
CA ALA A 205 0.36 -19.51 -7.05
C ALA A 205 -1.06 -19.52 -6.46
N ALA A 206 -2.07 -19.04 -7.20
CA ALA A 206 -3.46 -19.05 -6.74
C ALA A 206 -4.01 -20.47 -6.51
N ARG A 207 -3.53 -21.46 -7.29
CA ARG A 207 -3.94 -22.86 -7.20
C ARG A 207 -3.34 -23.62 -6.02
N SER A 208 -2.40 -23.04 -5.25
CA SER A 208 -1.92 -23.66 -4.00
C SER A 208 -2.96 -23.59 -2.87
N LEU A 209 -4.01 -22.77 -3.04
CA LEU A 209 -5.11 -22.58 -2.11
C LEU A 209 -6.42 -23.11 -2.71
N SER A 210 -7.35 -23.55 -1.86
CA SER A 210 -8.65 -24.06 -2.29
C SER A 210 -9.55 -22.97 -2.89
N ALA A 211 -10.54 -23.37 -3.70
CA ALA A 211 -11.51 -22.43 -4.26
C ALA A 211 -12.28 -21.64 -3.17
N ASP A 212 -12.63 -22.29 -2.06
CA ASP A 212 -13.29 -21.65 -0.90
C ASP A 212 -12.37 -20.64 -0.19
N TRP A 213 -11.05 -20.77 -0.35
CA TRP A 213 -10.12 -19.75 0.10
C TRP A 213 -10.20 -18.49 -0.76
N TRP A 214 -10.60 -18.55 -2.04
CA TRP A 214 -10.79 -17.36 -2.88
C TRP A 214 -12.16 -16.67 -2.67
N ALA A 215 -13.14 -17.38 -2.11
CA ALA A 215 -14.41 -16.80 -1.68
C ALA A 215 -14.21 -15.65 -0.67
N PHE A 216 -14.90 -14.54 -0.91
CA PHE A 216 -14.83 -13.37 -0.03
C PHE A 216 -15.52 -13.64 1.32
N PRO A 217 -14.81 -13.51 2.46
CA PRO A 217 -15.39 -13.76 3.78
C PRO A 217 -16.31 -12.60 4.22
N ARG A 218 -17.46 -12.94 4.77
CA ARG A 218 -18.35 -11.97 5.43
C ARG A 218 -17.75 -11.61 6.79
N LEU A 219 -16.97 -10.53 6.85
CA LEU A 219 -16.26 -10.12 8.08
C LEU A 219 -17.16 -9.96 9.32
N LYS A 220 -18.43 -9.59 9.12
CA LYS A 220 -19.45 -9.47 10.18
C LYS A 220 -19.90 -10.81 10.80
N ASP A 221 -19.59 -11.93 10.14
CA ASP A 221 -19.98 -13.27 10.60
C ASP A 221 -18.93 -13.85 11.59
N ALA A 222 -17.79 -13.18 11.80
CA ALA A 222 -16.76 -13.57 12.75
C ALA A 222 -17.26 -13.46 14.21
N GLN A 223 -17.11 -14.53 14.99
CA GLN A 223 -17.55 -14.61 16.38
C GLN A 223 -16.45 -14.22 17.37
N THR A 224 -15.18 -14.31 16.96
CA THR A 224 -14.02 -13.99 17.80
C THR A 224 -13.07 -13.00 17.13
N ASN A 225 -12.31 -12.24 17.93
CA ASN A 225 -11.24 -11.36 17.43
C ASN A 225 -10.16 -12.14 16.66
N ALA A 226 -9.94 -13.41 16.99
CA ALA A 226 -9.01 -14.30 16.28
C ALA A 226 -9.54 -14.68 14.89
N GLU A 227 -10.83 -15.02 14.77
CA GLU A 227 -11.48 -15.23 13.48
C GLU A 227 -11.48 -13.95 12.63
N LEU A 228 -11.84 -12.80 13.22
CA LEU A 228 -11.82 -11.52 12.52
C LEU A 228 -10.41 -11.17 12.03
N LYS A 229 -9.36 -11.42 12.85
CA LYS A 229 -7.95 -11.31 12.43
C LYS A 229 -7.68 -12.19 11.21
N ASN A 230 -8.02 -13.48 11.26
CA ASN A 230 -7.75 -14.43 10.18
C ASN A 230 -8.53 -14.10 8.88
N MET A 231 -9.81 -13.73 8.99
CA MET A 231 -10.62 -13.27 7.85
C MET A 231 -10.08 -11.96 7.26
N THR A 232 -9.63 -11.03 8.10
CA THR A 232 -8.99 -9.78 7.64
C THR A 232 -7.69 -10.10 6.89
N SER A 233 -6.86 -10.99 7.42
CA SER A 233 -5.61 -11.40 6.76
C SER A 233 -5.85 -12.06 5.40
N LYS A 234 -6.87 -12.94 5.32
CA LYS A 234 -7.36 -13.53 4.06
C LYS A 234 -7.72 -12.45 3.03
N VAL A 235 -8.50 -11.44 3.42
CA VAL A 235 -8.90 -10.33 2.53
C VAL A 235 -7.70 -9.50 2.07
N VAL A 236 -6.76 -9.17 2.96
CA VAL A 236 -5.53 -8.43 2.60
C VAL A 236 -4.72 -9.19 1.55
N LEU A 237 -4.56 -10.52 1.72
CA LEU A 237 -3.81 -11.35 0.78
C LEU A 237 -4.51 -11.52 -0.58
N GLN A 238 -5.84 -11.64 -0.58
CA GLN A 238 -6.66 -11.59 -1.79
C GLN A 238 -6.53 -10.24 -2.51
N LEU A 239 -6.67 -9.12 -1.80
CA LEU A 239 -6.51 -7.77 -2.37
C LEU A 239 -5.12 -7.57 -2.96
N HIS A 240 -4.07 -8.06 -2.31
CA HIS A 240 -2.72 -8.03 -2.87
C HIS A 240 -2.63 -8.87 -4.16
N HIS A 241 -3.20 -10.07 -4.20
CA HIS A 241 -3.23 -10.91 -5.40
C HIS A 241 -3.88 -10.20 -6.60
N TYR A 242 -5.12 -9.73 -6.45
CA TYR A 242 -5.83 -9.07 -7.55
C TYR A 242 -5.16 -7.74 -7.95
N ASN A 243 -4.54 -7.03 -7.02
CA ASN A 243 -3.76 -5.84 -7.36
C ASN A 243 -2.51 -6.17 -8.20
N LEU A 244 -1.82 -7.29 -7.95
CA LEU A 244 -0.72 -7.73 -8.82
C LEU A 244 -1.21 -8.10 -10.23
N VAL A 245 -2.36 -8.79 -10.34
CA VAL A 245 -2.98 -9.10 -11.65
C VAL A 245 -3.34 -7.82 -12.39
N LEU A 246 -4.00 -6.86 -11.72
CA LEU A 246 -4.34 -5.57 -12.30
C LEU A 246 -3.08 -4.84 -12.79
N LEU A 247 -2.10 -4.61 -11.92
CA LEU A 247 -0.88 -3.85 -12.24
C LEU A 247 0.00 -4.50 -13.32
N LEU A 248 -0.03 -5.84 -13.44
CA LEU A 248 0.63 -6.60 -14.50
C LEU A 248 0.05 -6.30 -15.88
N HIS A 249 -1.28 -6.30 -16.00
CA HIS A 249 -2.02 -6.19 -17.25
C HIS A 249 -2.46 -4.77 -17.62
N LEU A 250 -2.51 -3.85 -16.66
CA LEU A 250 -2.85 -2.43 -16.83
C LEU A 250 -2.09 -1.74 -17.99
N PRO A 251 -0.81 -2.05 -18.30
CA PRO A 251 -0.12 -1.53 -19.47
C PRO A 251 -0.75 -1.84 -20.84
N TYR A 252 -1.66 -2.82 -20.93
CA TYR A 252 -2.23 -3.34 -22.18
C TYR A 252 -3.76 -3.19 -22.28
N ILE A 253 -4.41 -2.41 -21.41
CA ILE A 253 -5.87 -2.20 -21.46
C ILE A 253 -6.27 -1.39 -22.70
N VAL A 254 -5.44 -0.41 -23.06
CA VAL A 254 -5.60 0.45 -24.25
C VAL A 254 -4.27 0.50 -25.03
N PRO A 255 -4.28 0.88 -26.31
CA PRO A 255 -3.07 1.04 -27.11
C PRO A 255 -2.02 1.96 -26.48
N ARG A 256 -0.74 1.73 -26.81
CA ARG A 256 0.37 2.63 -26.46
C ARG A 256 0.98 3.22 -27.72
N LEU A 257 1.14 4.53 -27.77
CA LEU A 257 1.85 5.19 -28.86
C LEU A 257 3.32 4.71 -28.86
N GLY A 258 3.82 4.33 -30.04
CA GLY A 258 5.19 3.83 -30.23
C GLY A 258 5.35 2.30 -30.26
N ILE A 259 4.35 1.50 -29.91
CA ILE A 259 4.34 0.08 -30.31
C ILE A 259 3.91 0.06 -31.78
N GLY A 260 4.87 -0.24 -32.67
CA GLY A 260 4.85 0.18 -34.07
C GLY A 260 3.55 -0.06 -34.83
N SER A 261 3.03 1.00 -35.45
CA SER A 261 2.09 0.91 -36.58
C SER A 261 2.83 0.46 -37.86
N THR A 262 3.54 -0.66 -37.74
CA THR A 262 4.08 -1.41 -38.87
C THR A 262 3.10 -2.51 -39.19
N SER A 263 2.75 -2.63 -40.47
CA SER A 263 1.71 -3.46 -41.10
C SER A 263 1.86 -4.99 -40.92
N GLN A 264 2.01 -5.47 -39.69
CA GLN A 264 2.03 -6.87 -39.29
C GLN A 264 1.23 -7.02 -37.99
N GLY A 265 -0.06 -7.37 -38.14
CA GLY A 265 -0.95 -7.88 -37.10
C GLY A 265 -0.92 -7.17 -35.74
N THR A 266 -1.84 -6.23 -35.52
CA THR A 266 -2.10 -5.60 -34.21
C THR A 266 -2.10 -6.65 -33.10
N GLN A 267 -1.12 -6.61 -32.21
CA GLN A 267 -0.89 -7.67 -31.23
C GLN A 267 -2.09 -7.79 -30.28
N ASP A 268 -2.73 -8.96 -30.22
CA ASP A 268 -3.96 -9.14 -29.45
C ASP A 268 -3.70 -9.15 -27.93
N TYR A 269 -4.20 -8.09 -27.28
CA TYR A 269 -4.15 -7.88 -25.84
C TYR A 269 -5.47 -8.22 -25.12
N THR A 270 -6.47 -8.80 -25.80
CA THR A 270 -7.79 -9.14 -25.24
C THR A 270 -7.71 -9.92 -23.93
N ASN A 271 -6.82 -10.91 -23.84
CA ASN A 271 -6.58 -11.66 -22.61
C ASN A 271 -6.11 -10.78 -21.43
N SER A 272 -5.28 -9.76 -21.68
CA SER A 272 -4.84 -8.84 -20.62
C SER A 272 -5.96 -7.90 -20.20
N LYS A 273 -6.76 -7.39 -21.15
CA LYS A 273 -7.94 -6.59 -20.83
C LYS A 273 -8.92 -7.40 -19.97
N LEU A 274 -9.22 -8.64 -20.35
CA LEU A 274 -10.05 -9.57 -19.56
C LEU A 274 -9.51 -9.78 -18.14
N SER A 275 -8.21 -10.08 -17.99
CA SER A 275 -7.58 -10.26 -16.67
C SER A 275 -7.61 -8.99 -15.82
N ALA A 276 -7.39 -7.81 -16.41
CA ALA A 276 -7.47 -6.53 -15.70
C ALA A 276 -8.90 -6.19 -15.27
N MET A 277 -9.90 -6.37 -16.12
CA MET A 277 -11.31 -6.16 -15.78
C MET A 277 -11.78 -7.11 -14.67
N PHE A 278 -11.40 -8.40 -14.75
CA PHE A 278 -11.68 -9.39 -13.71
C PHE A 278 -11.07 -8.98 -12.36
N ALA A 279 -9.78 -8.66 -12.33
CA ALA A 279 -9.09 -8.21 -11.13
C ALA A 279 -9.70 -6.91 -10.56
N SER A 280 -10.13 -5.99 -11.43
CA SER A 280 -10.77 -4.73 -11.03
C SER A 280 -12.09 -4.97 -10.28
N ARG A 281 -12.96 -5.85 -10.78
CA ARG A 281 -14.20 -6.24 -10.09
C ARG A 281 -13.92 -6.89 -8.75
N GLU A 282 -12.93 -7.79 -8.70
CA GLU A 282 -12.55 -8.48 -7.46
C GLU A 282 -11.95 -7.52 -6.41
N LEU A 283 -11.26 -6.46 -6.83
CA LEU A 283 -10.78 -5.37 -5.98
C LEU A 283 -11.93 -4.48 -5.49
N LEU A 284 -12.75 -3.92 -6.40
CA LEU A 284 -13.85 -3.03 -6.03
C LEU A 284 -14.86 -3.74 -5.11
N THR A 285 -15.19 -5.00 -5.41
CA THR A 285 -16.07 -5.82 -4.55
C THR A 285 -15.51 -6.00 -3.14
N ARG A 286 -14.19 -6.03 -2.95
CA ARG A 286 -13.55 -6.25 -1.64
C ARG A 286 -13.20 -4.95 -0.90
N CYS A 287 -13.01 -3.84 -1.62
CA CYS A 287 -12.69 -2.54 -1.05
C CYS A 287 -13.92 -1.69 -0.72
N LEU A 288 -15.06 -1.89 -1.37
CA LEU A 288 -16.25 -1.02 -1.27
C LEU A 288 -17.36 -1.58 -0.37
N ILE A 289 -17.05 -2.42 0.62
CA ILE A 289 -18.07 -3.07 1.45
C ILE A 289 -18.46 -2.22 2.67
N PRO A 290 -19.74 -1.81 2.80
CA PRO A 290 -20.28 -1.35 4.06
C PRO A 290 -20.37 -2.54 5.02
N VAL A 291 -19.72 -2.45 6.17
CA VAL A 291 -19.76 -3.46 7.23
C VAL A 291 -20.95 -3.22 8.18
N SER A 292 -21.54 -2.03 8.16
CA SER A 292 -22.81 -1.70 8.83
C SER A 292 -23.44 -0.47 8.14
N PRO A 293 -24.76 -0.20 8.27
CA PRO A 293 -25.40 1.02 7.76
C PRO A 293 -24.70 2.33 8.17
N ASN A 294 -23.96 2.35 9.28
CA ASN A 294 -23.15 3.50 9.71
C ASN A 294 -21.62 3.24 9.64
N ARG A 295 -21.15 2.18 8.97
CA ARG A 295 -19.71 1.85 8.87
C ARG A 295 -19.32 1.26 7.52
N VAL A 296 -18.48 1.97 6.77
CA VAL A 296 -17.56 1.35 5.80
C VAL A 296 -16.30 0.95 6.56
N SER A 297 -15.84 -0.29 6.45
CA SER A 297 -14.66 -0.77 7.20
C SER A 297 -13.47 -1.08 6.30
N ALA A 298 -12.30 -1.15 6.94
CA ALA A 298 -10.99 -1.46 6.39
C ALA A 298 -10.36 -0.37 5.50
N SER A 299 -9.42 0.37 6.11
CA SER A 299 -8.21 0.90 5.46
C SER A 299 -8.44 1.65 4.14
N THR A 300 -9.43 2.54 4.11
CA THR A 300 -9.90 3.19 2.88
C THR A 300 -8.77 3.84 2.10
N ARG A 301 -7.99 4.76 2.71
CA ARG A 301 -7.04 5.58 1.96
C ARG A 301 -5.87 4.82 1.29
N GLY A 302 -5.57 3.55 1.64
CA GLY A 302 -4.49 2.75 0.98
C GLY A 302 -4.98 1.53 0.23
N ASN A 303 -6.28 1.35 0.23
CA ASN A 303 -6.97 0.76 -0.90
C ASN A 303 -7.33 1.80 -1.97
N THR A 304 -7.29 3.12 -1.69
CA THR A 304 -7.50 4.22 -2.68
C THR A 304 -6.86 3.93 -4.03
N LEU A 305 -5.55 3.71 -4.10
CA LEU A 305 -4.90 3.50 -5.39
C LEU A 305 -5.39 2.22 -6.09
N LYS A 306 -5.72 1.16 -5.35
CA LYS A 306 -6.33 -0.06 -5.92
C LYS A 306 -7.72 0.24 -6.49
N VAL A 307 -8.52 1.02 -5.77
CA VAL A 307 -9.88 1.43 -6.15
C VAL A 307 -9.85 2.35 -7.38
N ILE A 308 -8.97 3.36 -7.39
CA ILE A 308 -8.77 4.27 -8.52
C ILE A 308 -8.34 3.48 -9.76
N LEU A 309 -7.29 2.66 -9.65
CA LEU A 309 -6.76 1.91 -10.80
C LEU A 309 -7.76 0.85 -11.30
N ALA A 310 -8.57 0.25 -10.42
CA ALA A 310 -9.63 -0.68 -10.81
C ALA A 310 -10.79 0.04 -11.52
N ALA A 311 -11.25 1.19 -11.01
CA ALA A 311 -12.28 1.99 -11.65
C ALA A 311 -11.82 2.52 -13.02
N LEU A 312 -10.57 3.02 -13.08
CA LEU A 312 -9.90 3.43 -14.31
C LEU A 312 -9.82 2.28 -15.32
N ALA A 313 -9.37 1.10 -14.91
CA ALA A 313 -9.24 -0.07 -15.77
C ALA A 313 -10.57 -0.52 -16.38
N LEU A 314 -11.67 -0.49 -15.61
CA LEU A 314 -13.00 -0.79 -16.13
C LEU A 314 -13.46 0.26 -17.15
N LEU A 315 -13.35 1.55 -16.80
CA LEU A 315 -13.73 2.65 -17.70
C LEU A 315 -12.95 2.62 -19.02
N LEU A 316 -11.62 2.48 -18.97
CA LEU A 316 -10.77 2.38 -20.16
C LEU A 316 -11.07 1.13 -21.00
N ALA A 317 -11.36 0.00 -20.35
CA ALA A 317 -11.64 -1.24 -21.06
C ALA A 317 -12.96 -1.16 -21.85
N HIS A 318 -14.01 -0.57 -21.27
CA HIS A 318 -15.28 -0.30 -21.96
C HIS A 318 -15.11 0.77 -23.05
N LEU A 319 -14.47 1.89 -22.73
CA LEU A 319 -14.21 2.98 -23.67
C LEU A 319 -13.47 2.50 -24.94
N ASP A 320 -12.37 1.75 -24.79
CA ASP A 320 -11.65 1.17 -25.95
C ASP A 320 -12.45 0.07 -26.66
N SER A 321 -13.41 -0.59 -26.01
CA SER A 321 -14.17 -1.68 -26.64
C SER A 321 -15.38 -1.24 -27.44
N HIS A 322 -15.85 0.01 -27.30
CA HIS A 322 -16.91 0.57 -28.16
C HIS A 322 -16.54 0.53 -29.66
N ARG A 323 -15.23 0.57 -29.99
CA ARG A 323 -14.73 0.39 -31.38
C ARG A 323 -15.03 -0.99 -31.99
N LEU A 324 -15.41 -1.99 -31.18
CA LEU A 324 -15.84 -3.31 -31.64
C LEU A 324 -17.32 -3.32 -32.06
N GLY A 325 -18.09 -2.28 -31.72
CA GLY A 325 -19.51 -2.16 -32.04
C GLY A 325 -20.29 -3.39 -31.61
N ARG A 326 -20.90 -4.07 -32.59
CA ARG A 326 -21.75 -5.26 -32.34
C ARG A 326 -21.01 -6.47 -31.78
N ASP A 327 -19.69 -6.53 -31.95
CA ASP A 327 -18.86 -7.64 -31.46
C ASP A 327 -18.30 -7.37 -30.04
N ASN A 328 -18.72 -6.27 -29.39
CA ASN A 328 -18.31 -5.93 -28.02
C ASN A 328 -18.94 -6.85 -26.96
N ALA A 329 -18.29 -7.99 -26.71
CA ALA A 329 -18.72 -8.95 -25.68
C ALA A 329 -18.73 -8.37 -24.24
N PHE A 330 -18.12 -7.21 -23.98
CA PHE A 330 -18.10 -6.62 -22.64
C PHE A 330 -19.36 -5.80 -22.31
N ASP A 331 -20.20 -5.47 -23.30
CA ASP A 331 -21.46 -4.76 -23.05
C ASP A 331 -22.41 -5.52 -22.11
N HIS A 332 -22.33 -6.85 -22.10
CA HIS A 332 -23.03 -7.70 -21.15
C HIS A 332 -22.66 -7.46 -19.67
N GLN A 333 -21.49 -6.86 -19.40
CA GLN A 333 -20.99 -6.56 -18.06
C GLN A 333 -20.96 -5.05 -17.76
N ARG A 334 -21.04 -4.20 -18.78
CA ARG A 334 -20.93 -2.73 -18.71
C ARG A 334 -21.78 -2.10 -17.61
N LEU A 335 -23.08 -2.41 -17.54
CA LEU A 335 -23.97 -1.80 -16.54
C LEU A 335 -23.59 -2.14 -15.09
N MET A 336 -23.08 -3.34 -14.83
CA MET A 336 -22.61 -3.74 -13.50
C MET A 336 -21.28 -3.06 -13.17
N ASP A 337 -20.37 -2.99 -14.15
CA ASP A 337 -19.07 -2.35 -13.99
C ASP A 337 -19.18 -0.85 -13.73
N LEU A 338 -20.04 -0.15 -14.48
CA LEU A 338 -20.33 1.27 -14.25
C LEU A 338 -20.96 1.52 -12.87
N LEU A 339 -21.82 0.61 -12.38
CA LEU A 339 -22.34 0.70 -11.01
C LEU A 339 -21.25 0.49 -9.95
N MET A 340 -20.25 -0.38 -10.20
CA MET A 340 -19.09 -0.52 -9.32
C MET A 340 -18.20 0.73 -9.35
N VAL A 341 -17.98 1.33 -10.53
CA VAL A 341 -17.24 2.57 -10.71
C VAL A 341 -17.92 3.74 -9.99
N GLU A 342 -19.24 3.90 -10.12
CA GLU A 342 -19.98 4.97 -9.45
C GLU A 342 -19.90 4.83 -7.91
N ARG A 343 -20.03 3.61 -7.38
CA ARG A 343 -19.79 3.34 -5.94
C ARG A 343 -18.35 3.61 -5.52
N ALA A 344 -17.37 3.36 -6.39
CA ALA A 344 -15.97 3.67 -6.14
C ALA A 344 -15.77 5.19 -6.01
N ILE A 345 -16.35 5.96 -6.94
CA ILE A 345 -16.32 7.42 -6.96
C ILE A 345 -16.97 7.99 -5.69
N GLN A 346 -18.16 7.53 -5.31
CA GLN A 346 -18.84 7.96 -4.07
C GLN A 346 -18.03 7.65 -2.81
N GLY A 347 -17.36 6.50 -2.76
CA GLY A 347 -16.43 6.15 -1.70
C GLY A 347 -15.24 7.10 -1.61
N LEU A 348 -14.61 7.38 -2.76
CA LEU A 348 -13.50 8.34 -2.86
C LEU A 348 -13.92 9.77 -2.48
N GLU A 349 -15.13 10.21 -2.85
CA GLU A 349 -15.67 11.53 -2.46
C GLU A 349 -15.81 11.66 -0.93
N SER A 350 -16.37 10.65 -0.28
CA SER A 350 -16.50 10.63 1.18
C SER A 350 -15.12 10.69 1.88
N MET A 351 -14.12 10.00 1.32
CA MET A 351 -12.75 9.99 1.85
C MET A 351 -12.03 11.32 1.63
N ALA A 352 -12.18 11.92 0.45
CA ALA A 352 -11.62 13.22 0.10
C ALA A 352 -12.10 14.29 1.09
N GLN A 353 -13.42 14.37 1.31
CA GLN A 353 -14.03 15.29 2.27
C GLN A 353 -13.62 15.02 3.73
N LYS A 354 -13.54 13.74 4.13
CA LYS A 354 -13.24 13.38 5.53
C LYS A 354 -11.77 13.63 5.92
N HIS A 355 -10.84 13.48 4.99
CA HIS A 355 -9.41 13.42 5.29
C HIS A 355 -8.55 14.46 4.54
N ASP A 356 -9.21 15.39 3.82
CA ASP A 356 -8.56 16.34 2.90
C ASP A 356 -7.59 15.63 1.93
N ASP A 357 -8.07 14.51 1.35
CA ASP A 357 -7.27 13.64 0.48
C ASP A 357 -7.34 14.13 -0.96
N VAL A 358 -6.28 14.82 -1.40
CA VAL A 358 -6.20 15.39 -2.75
C VAL A 358 -5.99 14.35 -3.85
N LEU A 359 -5.42 13.17 -3.55
CA LEU A 359 -5.46 12.05 -4.51
C LEU A 359 -6.91 11.60 -4.74
N CYS A 360 -7.73 11.55 -3.69
CA CYS A 360 -9.15 11.22 -3.82
C CYS A 360 -9.94 12.33 -4.53
N PHE A 361 -9.75 13.61 -4.18
CA PHE A 361 -10.39 14.73 -4.90
C PHE A 361 -10.04 14.73 -6.40
N SER A 362 -8.76 14.64 -6.73
CA SER A 362 -8.28 14.65 -8.11
C SER A 362 -8.73 13.41 -8.90
N ALA A 363 -8.72 12.23 -8.27
CA ALA A 363 -9.19 11.00 -8.90
C ALA A 363 -10.71 10.98 -9.12
N VAL A 364 -11.52 11.54 -8.21
CA VAL A 364 -12.96 11.70 -8.41
C VAL A 364 -13.23 12.54 -9.66
N LEU A 365 -12.54 13.68 -9.81
CA LEU A 365 -12.67 14.54 -10.99
C LEU A 365 -12.30 13.79 -12.27
N ALA A 366 -11.15 13.11 -12.29
CA ALA A 366 -10.66 12.36 -13.45
C ALA A 366 -11.57 11.17 -13.82
N LEU A 367 -12.04 10.40 -12.84
CA LEU A 367 -12.94 9.26 -13.06
C LEU A 367 -14.34 9.71 -13.53
N LYS A 368 -14.89 10.80 -12.97
CA LYS A 368 -16.15 11.39 -13.47
C LYS A 368 -16.00 11.91 -14.90
N ARG A 369 -14.90 12.59 -15.22
CA ARG A 369 -14.63 13.07 -16.59
C ARG A 369 -14.50 11.91 -17.57
N LEU A 370 -13.80 10.84 -17.20
CA LEU A 370 -13.66 9.62 -18.00
C LEU A 370 -14.99 8.88 -18.18
N GLY A 371 -15.81 8.77 -17.12
CA GLY A 371 -17.14 8.17 -17.20
C GLY A 371 -18.08 8.89 -18.17
N ASN A 372 -17.99 10.22 -18.25
CA ASN A 372 -18.75 11.00 -19.24
C ASN A 372 -18.28 10.71 -20.68
N MET A 373 -16.98 10.53 -20.91
CA MET A 373 -16.47 10.15 -22.23
C MET A 373 -16.88 8.72 -22.62
N GLU A 374 -16.87 7.78 -21.66
CA GLU A 374 -17.34 6.41 -21.84
C GLU A 374 -18.82 6.37 -22.21
N ALA A 375 -19.68 7.15 -21.53
CA ALA A 375 -21.08 7.30 -21.88
C ALA A 375 -21.27 7.88 -23.28
N THR A 376 -20.49 8.90 -23.64
CA THR A 376 -20.56 9.54 -24.97
C THR A 376 -20.14 8.58 -26.09
N ALA A 377 -19.14 7.72 -25.85
CA ALA A 377 -18.78 6.65 -26.80
C ALA A 377 -19.87 5.58 -26.93
N ALA A 378 -20.50 5.20 -25.82
CA ALA A 378 -21.62 4.25 -25.84
C ALA A 378 -22.85 4.77 -26.61
N ASP A 379 -23.06 6.09 -26.64
CA ASP A 379 -24.06 6.76 -27.48
C ASP A 379 -23.67 6.85 -28.98
N GLY A 380 -22.51 6.28 -29.36
CA GLY A 380 -22.06 6.13 -30.74
C GLY A 380 -21.03 7.16 -31.21
N LEU A 381 -20.41 7.92 -30.30
CA LEU A 381 -19.31 8.82 -30.68
C LEU A 381 -18.00 8.06 -30.85
N ASP A 382 -17.36 8.18 -32.01
CA ASP A 382 -16.04 7.60 -32.25
C ASP A 382 -14.95 8.36 -31.47
N LEU A 383 -14.35 7.67 -30.50
CA LEU A 383 -13.26 8.14 -29.65
C LEU A 383 -12.05 7.22 -29.82
N SER A 384 -10.90 7.82 -30.06
CA SER A 384 -9.60 7.13 -30.04
C SER A 384 -8.93 7.31 -28.67
N VAL A 385 -8.31 6.25 -28.15
CA VAL A 385 -7.70 6.24 -26.81
C VAL A 385 -6.31 5.61 -26.88
N TRP A 386 -5.32 6.25 -26.25
CA TRP A 386 -4.01 5.67 -26.04
C TRP A 386 -3.34 6.16 -24.75
N CYS A 387 -2.37 5.37 -24.27
CA CYS A 387 -1.57 5.72 -23.10
C CYS A 387 -0.11 6.03 -23.44
N GLU A 388 0.42 7.05 -22.78
CA GLU A 388 1.82 7.45 -22.76
C GLU A 388 2.32 7.51 -21.30
N PRO A 389 3.20 6.59 -20.87
CA PRO A 389 3.87 6.69 -19.58
C PRO A 389 4.48 8.07 -19.33
N SER A 390 4.15 8.65 -18.18
CA SER A 390 4.77 9.88 -17.69
C SER A 390 6.19 9.59 -17.20
N GLU A 391 7.12 10.51 -17.47
CA GLU A 391 8.50 10.47 -16.95
C GLU A 391 8.54 10.67 -15.42
N LEU A 392 7.55 11.40 -14.88
CA LEU A 392 7.41 11.66 -13.45
C LEU A 392 6.18 10.94 -12.91
N MET A 393 6.36 10.21 -11.82
CA MET A 393 5.24 9.60 -11.11
C MET A 393 4.51 10.68 -10.30
N LEU A 394 3.28 11.01 -10.68
CA LEU A 394 2.45 12.01 -10.00
C LEU A 394 1.68 11.40 -8.83
N LEU A 395 1.41 12.19 -7.78
CA LEU A 395 0.59 11.79 -6.63
C LEU A 395 -0.90 12.04 -6.82
N GLU A 396 -1.28 12.71 -7.90
CA GLU A 396 -2.61 13.25 -8.15
C GLU A 396 -3.06 12.87 -9.56
N CYS A 397 -4.37 12.84 -9.79
CA CYS A 397 -4.91 12.64 -11.12
C CYS A 397 -5.14 14.00 -11.81
N LEU A 398 -4.37 14.32 -12.85
CA LEU A 398 -4.54 15.59 -13.56
C LEU A 398 -5.57 15.43 -14.69
N VAL A 399 -6.37 16.47 -14.88
CA VAL A 399 -7.35 16.56 -15.98
C VAL A 399 -7.03 17.81 -16.79
N ARG A 400 -6.83 17.64 -18.10
CA ARG A 400 -6.62 18.74 -19.06
C ARG A 400 -7.61 18.56 -20.21
N ASP A 401 -8.51 19.53 -20.35
CA ASP A 401 -9.41 19.63 -21.48
C ASP A 401 -8.78 20.57 -22.53
N GLU A 402 -8.33 20.00 -23.64
CA GLU A 402 -7.88 20.71 -24.83
C GLU A 402 -8.97 20.64 -25.93
N LYS A 403 -8.78 21.32 -27.06
CA LYS A 403 -9.77 21.25 -28.16
C LYS A 403 -9.87 19.82 -28.69
N ASP A 404 -11.06 19.23 -28.57
CA ASP A 404 -11.42 17.87 -28.98
C ASP A 404 -10.57 16.73 -28.37
N THR A 405 -9.76 17.05 -27.35
CA THR A 405 -8.79 16.15 -26.71
C THR A 405 -8.89 16.27 -25.19
N LEU A 406 -9.18 15.15 -24.52
CA LEU A 406 -9.07 15.03 -23.07
C LEU A 406 -7.77 14.30 -22.73
N ILE A 407 -6.92 14.94 -21.93
CA ILE A 407 -5.72 14.33 -21.38
C ILE A 407 -5.93 14.10 -19.88
N LEU A 408 -5.94 12.84 -19.46
CA LEU A 408 -5.98 12.43 -18.06
C LEU A 408 -4.61 11.90 -17.67
N VAL A 409 -4.04 12.36 -16.56
CA VAL A 409 -2.79 11.81 -16.04
C VAL A 409 -3.09 11.04 -14.77
N PHE A 410 -2.78 9.74 -14.74
CA PHE A 410 -2.99 8.89 -13.57
C PHE A 410 -1.65 8.38 -13.00
N PRO A 411 -1.52 8.29 -11.66
CA PRO A 411 -0.42 7.57 -11.02
C PRO A 411 -0.29 6.15 -11.62
N TYR A 412 0.94 5.65 -11.73
CA TYR A 412 1.30 4.36 -12.36
C TYR A 412 1.04 4.23 -13.89
N VAL A 413 -0.05 4.79 -14.43
CA VAL A 413 -0.39 4.67 -15.86
C VAL A 413 0.35 5.68 -16.74
N GLY A 414 0.47 6.92 -16.26
CA GLY A 414 0.93 8.06 -17.05
C GLY A 414 -0.22 8.84 -17.67
N ASN A 415 0.05 9.47 -18.81
CA ASN A 415 -0.90 10.24 -19.59
C ASN A 415 -1.81 9.29 -20.39
N ILE A 416 -3.09 9.61 -20.43
CA ILE A 416 -4.13 8.92 -21.20
C ILE A 416 -4.75 9.99 -22.08
N HIS A 417 -4.62 9.81 -23.38
CA HIS A 417 -5.16 10.70 -24.39
C HIS A 417 -6.46 10.11 -24.92
N ILE A 418 -7.51 10.92 -24.96
CA ILE A 418 -8.83 10.56 -25.46
C ILE A 418 -9.23 11.64 -26.47
N VAL A 419 -9.19 11.30 -27.75
CA VAL A 419 -9.42 12.26 -28.85
C VAL A 419 -10.67 11.86 -29.62
N ARG A 420 -11.54 12.85 -29.83
CA ARG A 420 -12.73 12.70 -30.67
C ARG A 420 -12.32 12.55 -32.13
N GLN A 421 -12.68 11.44 -32.76
CA GLN A 421 -12.50 11.29 -34.20
C GLN A 421 -13.54 12.14 -34.91
N CYS A 422 -13.11 13.24 -35.53
CA CYS A 422 -13.96 14.01 -36.42
C CYS A 422 -13.87 13.38 -37.81
N HIS A 423 -14.99 12.92 -38.37
CA HIS A 423 -15.02 12.48 -39.76
C HIS A 423 -14.68 13.68 -40.67
N GLN A 424 -13.62 13.56 -41.45
CA GLN A 424 -13.22 14.56 -42.45
C GLN A 424 -14.16 14.54 -43.65
N ASP A 425 -15.36 15.12 -43.50
CA ASP A 425 -16.21 15.51 -44.64
C ASP A 425 -16.39 17.03 -44.77
N ASP A 426 -16.03 17.82 -43.75
CA ASP A 426 -16.04 19.30 -43.81
C ASP A 426 -14.73 19.89 -43.28
N ALA A 427 -13.85 20.28 -44.20
CA ALA A 427 -12.65 21.06 -43.90
C ALA A 427 -12.63 22.38 -44.70
N PRO A 428 -12.54 23.53 -44.03
CA PRO A 428 -11.94 24.72 -44.61
C PRO A 428 -10.53 24.96 -44.06
N ILE A 429 -9.73 25.66 -44.87
CA ILE A 429 -8.27 25.71 -44.81
C ILE A 429 -7.78 26.93 -43.99
N SER A 430 -6.75 26.70 -43.16
CA SER A 430 -5.74 27.67 -42.69
C SER A 430 -6.19 28.87 -41.85
N GLU A 431 -5.57 29.07 -40.67
CA GLU A 431 -4.46 30.03 -40.57
C GLU A 431 -3.63 29.85 -39.31
N ALA A 432 -2.34 30.21 -39.40
CA ALA A 432 -1.37 30.05 -38.33
C ALA A 432 -1.33 31.27 -37.41
N ALA A 433 -1.24 31.04 -36.09
CA ALA A 433 -0.93 32.08 -35.11
C ALA A 433 0.05 31.56 -34.05
N SER A 434 1.26 32.11 -34.07
CA SER A 434 2.35 31.82 -33.15
C SER A 434 2.33 32.74 -31.93
N SER A 435 2.28 32.18 -30.71
CA SER A 435 2.77 32.78 -29.44
C SER A 435 2.26 31.92 -28.26
N GLY A 436 2.96 31.75 -27.15
CA GLY A 436 4.32 32.17 -26.78
C GLY A 436 4.66 31.55 -25.43
N VAL A 437 5.93 31.19 -25.20
CA VAL A 437 6.36 30.51 -23.97
C VAL A 437 6.40 31.49 -22.79
N THR A 438 5.79 31.10 -21.67
CA THR A 438 6.16 31.62 -20.34
C THR A 438 6.20 30.46 -19.36
N GLU A 439 7.41 30.01 -19.02
CA GLU A 439 7.66 29.17 -17.85
C GLU A 439 7.46 30.00 -16.57
N THR A 440 6.82 29.42 -15.55
CA THR A 440 7.00 29.83 -14.16
C THR A 440 7.07 28.60 -13.27
N THR A 441 8.27 28.37 -12.72
CA THR A 441 8.59 27.38 -11.70
C THR A 441 8.13 27.86 -10.31
N ILE A 442 7.75 26.92 -9.42
CA ILE A 442 7.78 26.94 -7.93
C ILE A 442 6.93 25.72 -7.49
N LEU A 443 7.55 24.60 -7.10
CA LEU A 443 8.04 24.26 -5.76
C LEU A 443 6.94 23.90 -4.75
N ASN A 444 6.75 22.58 -4.64
CA ASN A 444 6.61 21.76 -3.42
C ASN A 444 5.59 22.12 -2.32
N ASN A 445 4.84 21.05 -2.01
CA ASN A 445 4.55 20.51 -0.68
C ASN A 445 3.40 21.14 0.13
N ASP A 446 2.68 20.40 0.97
CA ASP A 446 2.80 18.97 1.35
C ASP A 446 1.43 18.29 1.29
N LEU A 447 1.40 16.99 1.01
CA LEU A 447 0.16 16.23 0.98
C LEU A 447 0.24 14.88 1.67
N SER A 448 -0.92 14.58 2.25
CA SER A 448 -1.22 13.54 3.20
C SER A 448 -1.41 12.16 2.49
N THR A 449 -2.28 11.29 3.01
CA THR A 449 -1.79 10.01 3.54
C THR A 449 -2.81 8.82 3.48
N SER A 450 -2.49 7.67 2.84
CA SER A 450 -3.16 6.32 2.65
C SER A 450 -3.61 5.28 3.80
N SER A 451 -3.53 3.94 3.66
CA SER A 451 -3.80 2.86 4.71
C SER A 451 -3.50 1.38 4.34
N TRP A 452 -2.73 0.63 5.16
CA TRP A 452 -2.51 -0.84 5.04
C TRP A 452 -2.81 -1.65 6.36
N PRO A 453 -2.24 -2.86 6.66
CA PRO A 453 -2.94 -3.83 7.52
C PRO A 453 -2.89 -3.52 9.03
N PRO A 454 -3.71 -4.20 9.86
CA PRO A 454 -3.60 -4.10 11.30
C PRO A 454 -2.28 -4.67 11.84
N LEU A 455 -1.94 -4.28 13.06
CA LEU A 455 -0.78 -4.77 13.85
C LEU A 455 -0.71 -6.31 13.97
N SER A 456 -1.79 -7.01 13.65
CA SER A 456 -1.93 -8.46 13.78
C SER A 456 -1.08 -9.31 12.82
N PHE A 457 -0.48 -8.71 11.79
CA PHE A 457 0.46 -9.36 10.86
C PHE A 457 1.92 -9.43 11.36
N TRP A 458 2.17 -8.87 12.53
CA TRP A 458 3.50 -8.70 13.12
C TRP A 458 3.71 -9.76 14.20
N PRO A 459 4.95 -10.23 14.41
CA PRO A 459 5.23 -11.23 15.43
C PRO A 459 5.06 -10.63 16.83
N ASP A 460 4.19 -11.23 17.64
CA ASP A 460 4.13 -10.96 19.08
C ASP A 460 5.43 -11.46 19.73
N LEU A 461 6.40 -10.57 19.90
CA LEU A 461 7.60 -10.84 20.69
C LEU A 461 7.23 -10.83 22.17
N ALA A 462 7.32 -11.99 22.81
CA ALA A 462 7.22 -12.08 24.27
C ALA A 462 8.26 -11.16 24.93
N PRO A 463 7.91 -10.48 26.04
CA PRO A 463 8.86 -9.60 26.72
C PRO A 463 10.07 -10.42 27.18
N ILE A 464 11.27 -9.94 26.83
CA ILE A 464 12.53 -10.51 27.31
C ILE A 464 12.58 -10.24 28.82
N THR A 465 12.22 -11.24 29.62
CA THR A 465 12.50 -11.21 31.05
C THR A 465 14.02 -11.29 31.24
N PRO A 466 14.61 -10.42 32.08
CA PRO A 466 16.00 -10.62 32.47
C PRO A 466 16.08 -11.94 33.23
N SER A 467 16.90 -12.87 32.75
CA SER A 467 17.08 -14.17 33.40
C SER A 467 17.75 -13.96 34.75
N LEU A 468 16.98 -14.07 35.83
CA LEU A 468 17.50 -14.11 37.19
C LEU A 468 18.22 -15.46 37.38
N GLY A 469 19.51 -15.49 37.07
CA GLY A 469 20.36 -16.67 37.19
C GLY A 469 20.79 -16.90 38.63
N ASP A 470 19.91 -17.46 39.46
CA ASP A 470 20.34 -18.09 40.71
C ASP A 470 21.11 -19.38 40.36
N THR A 471 22.43 -19.36 40.51
CA THR A 471 23.24 -20.58 40.63
C THR A 471 24.37 -20.34 41.61
N GLN A 472 24.22 -20.89 42.81
CA GLN A 472 25.28 -20.95 43.81
C GLN A 472 26.38 -21.91 43.34
N SER A 473 27.64 -21.44 43.27
CA SER A 473 28.81 -22.26 43.66
C SER A 473 30.12 -21.47 43.74
N THR A 474 30.72 -21.50 44.94
CA THR A 474 32.18 -21.47 45.26
C THR A 474 33.12 -20.42 44.66
N ILE A 475 33.65 -19.58 45.55
CA ILE A 475 34.93 -18.82 45.49
C ILE A 475 36.09 -19.80 45.82
N PRO A 476 37.25 -19.71 45.15
CA PRO A 476 38.49 -19.12 45.71
C PRO A 476 39.10 -18.09 44.74
N ASP A 477 39.34 -16.83 45.10
CA ASP A 477 40.39 -16.23 45.97
C ASP A 477 41.50 -15.55 45.12
N ASP A 478 41.99 -14.42 45.64
CA ASP A 478 43.17 -13.63 45.25
C ASP A 478 43.38 -13.21 43.77
N HIS A 479 43.14 -11.93 43.48
CA HIS A 479 44.22 -10.94 43.63
C HIS A 479 43.75 -9.47 43.50
N GLU A 480 44.38 -8.60 44.29
CA GLU A 480 44.11 -7.16 44.40
C GLU A 480 44.56 -6.38 43.14
N ILE A 481 43.71 -5.47 42.63
CA ILE A 481 44.18 -4.19 42.05
C ILE A 481 43.21 -3.08 42.48
N HIS A 482 43.70 -2.18 43.35
CA HIS A 482 43.05 -0.89 43.64
C HIS A 482 43.01 0.00 42.38
N ASN A 483 41.89 0.69 42.15
CA ASN A 483 41.86 2.11 41.78
C ASN A 483 40.43 2.66 41.76
N SER A 484 40.02 3.30 42.87
CA SER A 484 38.75 4.00 43.01
C SER A 484 38.98 5.52 43.06
N TYR A 485 38.49 6.24 42.05
CA TYR A 485 38.37 7.70 42.11
C TYR A 485 37.00 8.06 42.71
N ASN A 486 37.03 8.58 43.95
CA ASN A 486 35.86 9.17 44.62
C ASN A 486 35.78 10.67 44.35
N LEU A 487 34.58 11.20 44.10
CA LEU A 487 34.11 12.58 44.40
C LEU A 487 32.59 12.64 44.05
N PRO A 488 31.78 13.54 44.65
CA PRO A 488 30.89 13.10 45.71
C PRO A 488 29.40 13.41 45.48
N SER A 489 28.56 12.98 46.42
CA SER A 489 27.13 13.29 46.50
C SER A 489 26.85 14.81 46.60
N GLY A 490 25.83 15.26 45.86
CA GLY A 490 25.14 16.54 46.07
C GLY A 490 23.67 16.30 46.41
N ASP A 491 23.09 17.16 47.24
CA ASP A 491 21.86 16.88 47.99
C ASP A 491 20.56 16.77 47.18
N ALA A 492 19.63 15.95 47.70
CA ALA A 492 18.29 15.77 47.17
C ALA A 492 17.25 16.48 48.06
N GLU A 493 16.74 17.63 47.61
CA GLU A 493 15.56 18.24 48.22
C GLU A 493 14.28 17.50 47.83
N ARG A 494 13.51 17.09 48.85
CA ARG A 494 12.24 16.37 48.70
C ARG A 494 11.10 17.36 48.46
N VAL A 495 10.51 17.33 47.26
CA VAL A 495 9.20 17.96 47.03
C VAL A 495 8.09 16.95 47.35
N HIS A 496 7.29 17.25 48.37
CA HIS A 496 6.07 16.49 48.69
C HIS A 496 4.99 16.77 47.64
N MET A 497 4.45 15.71 47.02
CA MET A 497 3.21 15.77 46.24
C MET A 497 2.09 15.02 46.99
N PRO A 498 0.87 15.58 47.09
CA PRO A 498 -0.24 14.95 47.79
C PRO A 498 -0.84 13.79 46.97
N ALA A 499 -1.27 12.73 47.66
CA ALA A 499 -1.88 11.58 47.03
C ALA A 499 -3.31 11.88 46.57
N MET A 500 -3.63 11.58 45.30
CA MET A 500 -4.99 11.58 44.77
C MET A 500 -5.71 10.24 45.04
N PRO A 501 -7.04 10.22 45.22
CA PRO A 501 -7.76 9.02 45.68
C PRO A 501 -7.91 7.94 44.61
N ARG A 502 -7.86 6.67 45.01
CA ARG A 502 -8.34 5.55 44.20
C ARG A 502 -9.86 5.55 44.19
N LEU A 503 -10.48 5.69 43.02
CA LEU A 503 -11.89 5.38 42.82
C LEU A 503 -12.06 3.89 42.47
N LEU A 504 -12.90 3.19 43.24
CA LEU A 504 -13.30 1.82 42.95
C LEU A 504 -14.36 1.79 41.85
N LEU A 505 -14.22 0.85 40.91
CA LEU A 505 -15.30 0.46 40.02
C LEU A 505 -16.33 -0.37 40.79
N GLN A 506 -17.53 0.15 40.94
CA GLN A 506 -18.72 -0.63 41.25
C GLN A 506 -19.96 -0.01 40.58
N ASP A 507 -20.77 -0.90 40.02
CA ASP A 507 -22.19 -0.76 39.69
C ASP A 507 -22.62 0.34 38.70
N LEU A 508 -22.58 0.01 37.40
CA LEU A 508 -23.53 0.53 36.42
C LEU A 508 -24.25 -0.63 35.72
N HIS A 509 -25.47 -0.88 36.18
CA HIS A 509 -26.39 -1.87 35.64
C HIS A 509 -26.94 -1.38 34.30
N VAL A 510 -26.65 -2.05 33.20
CA VAL A 510 -27.32 -1.80 31.92
C VAL A 510 -28.70 -2.44 31.97
N SER A 511 -29.71 -1.71 31.49
CA SER A 511 -31.07 -2.19 31.26
C SER A 511 -31.45 -1.84 29.82
N ASP A 512 -31.97 -2.82 29.07
CA ASP A 512 -32.26 -2.70 27.64
C ASP A 512 -33.34 -1.65 27.32
N GLY A 513 -33.29 -1.06 26.12
CA GLY A 513 -34.26 -0.02 25.74
C GLY A 513 -34.20 0.54 24.31
N ILE A 514 -34.38 -0.34 23.30
CA ILE A 514 -34.78 -0.04 21.89
C ILE A 514 -33.72 0.65 21.00
#